data_AF-A0A2G5UM72-F1
#
_entry.id   AF-A0A2G5UM72-F1
#
_cell.length_a   1.000
_cell.length_b   1.000
_cell.length_c   1.000
_cell.angle_alpha   90.00
_cell.angle_beta   90.00
_cell.angle_gamma   90.00
#
_symmetry.space_group_name_H-M   'P 1'
#
loop_
_entity.id
_entity.type
_entity.pdbx_description
1 polymer ?
#
loop_
_entity_poly.entity_id
_entity_poly.type
_entity_poly.pdbx_seq_one_letter_code
_entity_poly.pdbx_strand_id
1 'polypeptide(L)'
;MLRFLIGLSSVVLISGLFNPLLPSIGDYMLTESQIKTFFSTGNKDLALGTCNSVPFASAQAGFASAVGLPSTTTWRNADVLTNATISMIDQGIDQLASVCAARQLFVQTLGFTYDTCIDRFYLISLGNTNWWNVMQYTHLMKHLEFICSTGFDVYQNNIDCIRKGETTDGNQYRACFYKFNATVNANPNRFCDATESFIGCIGDFFTQECNPYVGWMQCELERIGFAYDCYGLKC
;
A
#
# COMPACT_ATOMS: atom_id res chain seq x y z
N MET A 1 -26.90 -41.23 25.81
CA MET A 1 -26.54 -40.91 24.40
C MET A 1 -26.96 -39.48 24.14
N LEU A 2 -26.04 -38.52 24.12
CA LEU A 2 -26.33 -37.14 23.76
C LEU A 2 -25.13 -36.63 22.93
N ARG A 3 -25.29 -36.55 21.62
CA ARG A 3 -24.30 -35.96 20.70
C ARG A 3 -24.65 -34.49 20.52
N PHE A 4 -23.83 -33.60 21.05
CA PHE A 4 -23.83 -32.19 20.69
C PHE A 4 -23.16 -32.04 19.31
N LEU A 5 -23.95 -31.67 18.31
CA LEU A 5 -23.49 -31.14 17.03
C LEU A 5 -23.34 -29.62 17.22
N ILE A 6 -22.12 -29.15 17.45
CA ILE A 6 -21.81 -27.72 17.36
C ILE A 6 -21.65 -27.42 15.87
N GLY A 7 -22.58 -26.62 15.35
CA GLY A 7 -22.55 -26.14 13.98
C GLY A 7 -21.26 -25.36 13.71
N LEU A 8 -20.55 -25.77 12.67
CA LEU A 8 -19.56 -24.95 11.99
C LEU A 8 -20.32 -23.75 11.40
N SER A 9 -20.31 -22.63 12.11
CA SER A 9 -20.63 -21.35 11.51
C SER A 9 -19.64 -21.11 10.38
N SER A 10 -20.14 -21.20 9.16
CA SER A 10 -19.50 -20.74 7.95
C SER A 10 -19.13 -19.27 8.14
N VAL A 11 -17.88 -19.01 8.51
CA VAL A 11 -17.29 -17.69 8.36
C VAL A 11 -17.24 -17.47 6.85
N VAL A 12 -18.14 -16.62 6.37
CA VAL A 12 -18.07 -16.07 5.03
C VAL A 12 -16.74 -15.33 4.96
N LEU A 13 -15.73 -15.99 4.40
CA LEU A 13 -14.51 -15.36 3.94
C LEU A 13 -14.97 -14.38 2.85
N ILE A 14 -15.06 -13.11 3.21
CA ILE A 14 -15.14 -12.03 2.24
C ILE A 14 -13.85 -12.16 1.43
N SER A 15 -13.95 -12.73 0.24
CA SER A 15 -12.91 -12.74 -0.78
C SER A 15 -12.73 -11.32 -1.31
N GLY A 16 -12.24 -10.43 -0.46
CA GLY A 16 -11.46 -9.30 -0.92
C GLY A 16 -10.18 -9.88 -1.50
N LEU A 17 -9.93 -9.62 -2.78
CA LEU A 17 -8.63 -9.85 -3.39
C LEU A 17 -7.61 -9.07 -2.54
N PHE A 18 -6.91 -9.79 -1.67
CA PHE A 18 -5.73 -9.28 -0.97
C PHE A 18 -4.79 -8.81 -2.05
N ASN A 19 -4.56 -7.49 -2.11
CA ASN A 19 -3.75 -6.91 -3.16
C ASN A 19 -2.36 -6.66 -2.59
N PRO A 20 -1.37 -7.44 -3.02
CA PRO A 20 -0.15 -7.61 -2.24
C PRO A 20 0.88 -6.49 -2.40
N LEU A 21 0.80 -5.74 -3.49
CA LEU A 21 1.57 -4.51 -3.66
C LEU A 21 1.11 -3.42 -2.70
N LEU A 22 -0.11 -3.53 -2.14
CA LEU A 22 -0.67 -2.62 -1.15
C LEU A 22 -1.70 -3.36 -0.31
N PRO A 23 -1.32 -3.90 0.86
CA PRO A 23 -2.33 -4.14 1.87
C PRO A 23 -3.15 -2.87 2.03
N SER A 24 -4.46 -3.04 1.89
CA SER A 24 -5.40 -1.97 2.14
C SER A 24 -5.44 -1.72 3.66
N ILE A 25 -5.77 -0.51 4.15
CA ILE A 25 -5.86 -0.19 5.62
C ILE A 25 -6.81 -1.12 6.43
N GLY A 26 -7.48 -2.04 5.78
CA GLY A 26 -8.60 -2.86 6.27
C GLY A 26 -8.20 -4.30 6.20
N ASP A 27 -7.14 -4.58 5.45
CA ASP A 27 -6.19 -5.62 5.81
C ASP A 27 -5.42 -5.20 7.08
N TYR A 28 -5.12 -3.91 7.27
CA TYR A 28 -4.58 -3.37 8.53
C TYR A 28 -5.63 -3.26 9.67
N MET A 29 -6.94 -3.31 9.35
CA MET A 29 -8.08 -3.31 10.27
C MET A 29 -8.05 -2.23 11.38
N LEU A 30 -7.48 -1.05 11.07
CA LEU A 30 -7.37 0.06 12.03
C LEU A 30 -8.72 0.78 12.22
N THR A 31 -9.05 1.14 13.46
CA THR A 31 -10.21 1.97 13.79
C THR A 31 -9.99 3.44 13.44
N GLU A 32 -11.08 4.19 13.25
CA GLU A 32 -11.02 5.63 12.97
C GLU A 32 -10.29 6.42 14.08
N SER A 33 -10.40 6.00 15.34
CA SER A 33 -9.71 6.63 16.47
C SER A 33 -8.19 6.36 16.43
N GLN A 34 -7.76 5.13 16.16
CA GLN A 34 -6.34 4.79 15.99
C GLN A 34 -5.74 5.57 14.80
N ILE A 35 -6.49 5.66 13.71
CA ILE A 35 -6.14 6.47 12.55
C ILE A 35 -5.86 7.92 12.96
N LYS A 36 -6.77 8.53 13.73
CA LYS A 36 -6.58 9.91 14.21
C LYS A 36 -5.39 10.06 15.16
N THR A 37 -5.11 9.04 15.97
CA THR A 37 -4.01 9.08 16.95
C THR A 37 -2.64 8.98 16.31
N PHE A 38 -2.42 8.03 15.38
CA PHE A 38 -1.08 7.79 14.80
C PHE A 38 -0.80 8.64 13.59
N PHE A 39 -1.84 8.99 12.86
CA PHE A 39 -1.67 9.64 11.59
C PHE A 39 -2.29 11.03 11.53
N SER A 40 -2.97 11.53 12.56
CA SER A 40 -3.31 12.95 12.66
C SER A 40 -2.26 13.64 13.54
N THR A 41 -1.29 14.28 12.89
CA THR A 41 -0.52 15.33 13.56
C THR A 41 -1.41 16.57 13.69
N GLY A 42 -1.55 17.04 14.93
CA GLY A 42 -2.14 18.35 15.21
C GLY A 42 -1.41 19.50 14.48
N ASN A 43 -2.13 20.61 14.41
CA ASN A 43 -1.93 21.81 13.58
C ASN A 43 -1.86 21.59 12.07
N LYS A 44 -2.95 22.00 11.41
CA LYS A 44 -3.16 22.20 9.97
C LYS A 44 -2.24 23.29 9.36
N ASP A 45 -1.14 23.63 10.03
CA ASP A 45 -0.25 24.76 9.71
C ASP A 45 1.10 24.32 9.15
N LEU A 46 1.33 23.03 8.96
CA LEU A 46 2.35 22.59 8.00
C LEU A 46 1.74 22.79 6.61
N ALA A 47 1.85 24.02 6.11
CA ALA A 47 1.81 24.28 4.69
C ALA A 47 2.95 23.47 4.05
N LEU A 48 2.67 22.20 3.74
CA LEU A 48 3.54 21.35 2.93
C LEU A 48 3.44 21.84 1.49
N GLY A 49 3.81 23.09 1.20
CA GLY A 49 3.68 23.69 -0.13
C GLY A 49 2.24 23.75 -0.67
N THR A 50 2.10 24.18 -1.92
CA THR A 50 0.84 24.14 -2.67
C THR A 50 0.98 23.17 -3.83
N CYS A 51 0.09 22.17 -3.91
CA CYS A 51 -0.04 21.37 -5.11
C CYS A 51 -0.79 22.18 -6.17
N ASN A 52 -0.24 22.28 -7.38
CA ASN A 52 -0.95 22.88 -8.49
C ASN A 52 -2.03 21.90 -8.99
N SER A 53 -3.31 22.28 -8.84
CA SER A 53 -4.44 21.41 -9.13
C SER A 53 -4.55 21.02 -10.61
N VAL A 54 -4.07 21.86 -11.55
CA VAL A 54 -4.15 21.58 -12.99
C VAL A 54 -3.17 20.47 -13.41
N PRO A 55 -1.85 20.58 -13.15
CA PRO A 55 -0.91 19.47 -13.36
C PRO A 55 -1.30 18.23 -12.57
N PHE A 56 -1.82 18.37 -11.36
CA PHE A 56 -2.24 17.22 -10.57
C PHE A 56 -3.43 16.46 -11.15
N ALA A 57 -4.44 17.17 -11.65
CA ALA A 57 -5.55 16.56 -12.36
C ALA A 57 -5.08 15.87 -13.65
N SER A 58 -4.18 16.52 -14.42
CA SER A 58 -3.63 15.95 -15.65
C SER A 58 -2.77 14.70 -15.39
N ALA A 59 -1.94 14.72 -14.34
CA ALA A 59 -1.09 13.60 -13.98
C ALA A 59 -1.93 12.38 -13.59
N GLN A 60 -2.98 12.59 -12.77
CA GLN A 60 -3.91 11.54 -12.38
C GLN A 60 -4.66 10.96 -13.58
N ALA A 61 -5.18 11.81 -14.47
CA ALA A 61 -5.86 11.37 -15.68
C ALA A 61 -4.95 10.51 -16.58
N GLY A 62 -3.70 10.93 -16.74
CA GLY A 62 -2.68 10.20 -17.49
C GLY A 62 -2.36 8.84 -16.86
N PHE A 63 -2.11 8.82 -15.55
CA PHE A 63 -1.82 7.57 -14.84
C PHE A 63 -3.02 6.60 -14.84
N ALA A 64 -4.24 7.09 -14.58
CA ALA A 64 -5.46 6.28 -14.64
C ALA A 64 -5.64 5.64 -16.04
N SER A 65 -5.46 6.44 -17.10
CA SER A 65 -5.56 5.93 -18.48
C SER A 65 -4.48 4.88 -18.76
N ALA A 66 -3.26 5.08 -18.26
CA ALA A 66 -2.16 4.15 -18.44
C ALA A 66 -2.42 2.78 -17.80
N VAL A 67 -3.17 2.73 -16.69
CA VAL A 67 -3.59 1.48 -16.04
C VAL A 67 -4.96 0.97 -16.51
N GLY A 68 -5.49 1.50 -17.62
CA GLY A 68 -6.73 1.03 -18.24
C GLY A 68 -8.02 1.53 -17.58
N LEU A 69 -7.95 2.59 -16.78
CA LEU A 69 -9.09 3.20 -16.11
C LEU A 69 -9.56 4.48 -16.82
N PRO A 70 -10.82 4.92 -16.60
CA PRO A 70 -11.28 6.22 -17.07
C PRO A 70 -10.39 7.36 -16.56
N SER A 71 -10.15 8.38 -17.38
CA SER A 71 -9.37 9.57 -17.01
C SER A 71 -9.99 10.39 -15.87
N THR A 72 -11.24 10.11 -15.52
CA THR A 72 -11.95 10.69 -14.38
C THR A 72 -11.63 9.98 -13.05
N THR A 73 -10.93 8.85 -13.09
CA THR A 73 -10.49 8.16 -11.89
C THR A 73 -9.34 8.92 -11.25
N THR A 74 -9.47 9.22 -9.96
CA THR A 74 -8.53 10.09 -9.23
C THR A 74 -8.05 9.39 -7.98
N TRP A 75 -7.18 10.06 -7.22
CA TRP A 75 -6.77 9.64 -5.87
C TRP A 75 -7.94 9.33 -4.94
N ARG A 76 -9.16 9.82 -5.24
CA ARG A 76 -10.42 9.52 -4.52
C ARG A 76 -10.93 8.09 -4.74
N ASN A 77 -10.33 7.34 -5.66
CA ASN A 77 -10.65 5.98 -6.04
C ASN A 77 -9.40 5.10 -5.85
N ALA A 78 -8.75 5.21 -4.69
CA ALA A 78 -7.44 4.61 -4.44
C ALA A 78 -7.46 3.09 -4.59
N ASP A 79 -8.55 2.44 -4.16
CA ASP A 79 -8.77 1.00 -4.32
C ASP A 79 -8.83 0.58 -5.79
N VAL A 80 -9.60 1.31 -6.60
CA VAL A 80 -9.73 1.05 -8.04
C VAL A 80 -8.39 1.25 -8.75
N LEU A 81 -7.69 2.34 -8.45
CA LEU A 81 -6.35 2.63 -8.99
C LEU A 81 -5.35 1.54 -8.63
N THR A 82 -5.31 1.17 -7.35
CA THR A 82 -4.43 0.12 -6.83
C THR A 82 -4.69 -1.19 -7.56
N ASN A 83 -5.95 -1.64 -7.60
CA ASN A 83 -6.31 -2.91 -8.20
C ASN A 83 -5.98 -2.98 -9.70
N ALA A 84 -6.23 -1.90 -10.44
CA ALA A 84 -5.89 -1.83 -11.86
C ALA A 84 -4.38 -1.81 -12.08
N THR A 85 -3.62 -1.09 -11.26
CA THR A 85 -2.16 -1.02 -11.35
C THR A 85 -1.55 -2.40 -11.14
N ILE A 86 -2.00 -3.12 -10.10
CA ILE A 86 -1.49 -4.45 -9.76
C ILE A 86 -1.87 -5.46 -10.84
N SER A 87 -3.13 -5.46 -11.26
CA SER A 87 -3.58 -6.32 -12.36
C SER A 87 -2.86 -6.04 -13.68
N MET A 88 -2.32 -4.83 -13.87
CA MET A 88 -1.46 -4.51 -15.00
C MET A 88 -0.07 -5.10 -14.81
N ILE A 89 0.58 -4.87 -13.67
CA ILE A 89 1.90 -5.42 -13.35
C ILE A 89 1.92 -6.96 -13.44
N ASP A 90 0.86 -7.63 -12.95
CA ASP A 90 0.73 -9.09 -12.93
C ASP A 90 0.74 -9.76 -14.31
N GLN A 91 0.56 -8.99 -15.39
CA GLN A 91 0.64 -9.47 -16.77
C GLN A 91 2.08 -9.67 -17.24
N GLY A 92 3.09 -9.19 -16.49
CA GLY A 92 4.50 -9.44 -16.75
C GLY A 92 5.34 -8.17 -16.88
N ILE A 93 6.62 -8.37 -17.20
CA ILE A 93 7.67 -7.33 -17.16
C ILE A 93 7.36 -6.15 -18.09
N ASP A 94 6.81 -6.39 -19.28
CA ASP A 94 6.43 -5.31 -20.21
C ASP A 94 5.40 -4.36 -19.59
N GLN A 95 4.48 -4.91 -18.78
CA GLN A 95 3.45 -4.10 -18.12
C GLN A 95 3.94 -3.47 -16.83
N LEU A 96 4.86 -4.12 -16.11
CA LEU A 96 5.63 -3.46 -15.06
C LEU A 96 6.36 -2.22 -15.60
N ALA A 97 7.09 -2.37 -16.71
CA ALA A 97 7.80 -1.26 -17.36
C ALA A 97 6.83 -0.14 -17.82
N SER A 98 5.66 -0.52 -18.34
CA SER A 98 4.61 0.44 -18.75
C SER A 98 4.05 1.23 -17.56
N VAL A 99 3.77 0.57 -16.43
CA VAL A 99 3.35 1.24 -15.18
C VAL A 99 4.45 2.16 -14.66
N CYS A 100 5.71 1.73 -14.72
CA CYS A 100 6.84 2.55 -14.30
C CYS A 100 7.06 3.78 -15.19
N ALA A 101 6.86 3.66 -16.51
CA ALA A 101 6.86 4.80 -17.42
C ALA A 101 5.71 5.78 -17.09
N ALA A 102 4.51 5.27 -16.82
CA ALA A 102 3.37 6.08 -16.40
C ALA A 102 3.64 6.82 -15.08
N ARG A 103 4.24 6.15 -14.10
CA ARG A 103 4.68 6.75 -12.83
C ARG A 103 5.73 7.84 -13.06
N GLN A 104 6.69 7.61 -13.95
CA GLN A 104 7.70 8.61 -14.28
C GLN A 104 7.06 9.87 -14.90
N LEU A 105 6.11 9.70 -15.83
CA LEU A 105 5.34 10.83 -16.40
C LEU A 105 4.51 11.56 -15.33
N PHE A 106 3.92 10.82 -14.40
CA PHE A 106 3.19 11.39 -13.27
C PHE A 106 4.09 12.31 -12.44
N VAL A 107 5.28 11.84 -12.06
CA VAL A 107 6.26 12.64 -11.31
C VAL A 107 6.76 13.83 -12.12
N GLN A 108 7.09 13.64 -13.40
CA GLN A 108 7.55 14.73 -14.28
C GLN A 108 6.51 15.84 -14.44
N THR A 109 5.23 15.48 -14.53
CA THR A 109 4.13 16.44 -14.64
C THR A 109 4.00 17.31 -13.39
N LEU A 110 4.27 16.74 -12.22
CA LEU A 110 4.18 17.44 -10.93
C LEU A 110 5.46 18.19 -10.56
N GLY A 111 6.62 17.71 -11.01
CA GLY A 111 7.91 18.29 -10.68
C GLY A 111 8.10 18.45 -9.17
N PHE A 112 8.50 19.64 -8.74
CA PHE A 112 8.76 19.95 -7.33
C PHE A 112 7.54 19.88 -6.42
N THR A 113 6.30 19.83 -6.95
CA THR A 113 5.09 19.68 -6.13
C THR A 113 4.69 18.22 -5.94
N TYR A 114 5.45 17.25 -6.44
CA TYR A 114 5.11 15.82 -6.34
C TYR A 114 4.82 15.40 -4.90
N ASP A 115 5.77 15.60 -3.99
CA ASP A 115 5.64 15.15 -2.59
C ASP A 115 4.44 15.82 -1.90
N THR A 116 4.20 17.10 -2.14
CA THR A 116 3.00 17.81 -1.66
C THR A 116 1.71 17.23 -2.23
N CYS A 117 1.66 16.95 -3.54
CA CYS A 117 0.44 16.52 -4.21
C CYS A 117 0.00 15.10 -3.83
N ILE A 118 0.94 14.23 -3.45
CA ILE A 118 0.64 12.88 -2.97
C ILE A 118 0.61 12.78 -1.46
N ASP A 119 0.86 13.87 -0.74
CA ASP A 119 0.84 13.88 0.72
C ASP A 119 -0.57 13.62 1.26
N ARG A 120 -0.67 12.69 2.20
CA ARG A 120 -1.94 12.26 2.81
C ARG A 120 -2.68 13.41 3.50
N PHE A 121 -1.96 14.35 4.13
CA PHE A 121 -2.55 15.49 4.83
C PHE A 121 -3.06 16.55 3.87
N TYR A 122 -2.32 16.80 2.79
CA TYR A 122 -2.81 17.61 1.69
C TYR A 122 -4.09 16.99 1.10
N LEU A 123 -4.09 15.71 0.74
CA LEU A 123 -5.23 15.05 0.12
C LEU A 123 -6.47 15.02 1.01
N ILE A 124 -6.33 14.71 2.30
CA ILE A 124 -7.48 14.71 3.23
C ILE A 124 -8.03 16.14 3.44
N SER A 125 -7.18 17.17 3.35
CA SER A 125 -7.60 18.57 3.47
C SER A 125 -8.53 19.02 2.33
N LEU A 126 -8.47 18.36 1.16
CA LEU A 126 -9.34 18.63 0.01
C LEU A 126 -10.79 18.14 0.20
N GLY A 127 -11.11 17.47 1.32
CA GLY A 127 -12.45 16.99 1.66
C GLY A 127 -12.95 15.84 0.75
N ASN A 128 -14.20 15.40 0.92
CA ASN A 128 -14.88 14.36 0.11
C ASN A 128 -14.10 13.04 -0.03
N THR A 129 -13.37 12.66 1.02
CA THR A 129 -12.57 11.44 1.09
C THR A 129 -12.47 11.02 2.56
N ASN A 130 -11.92 9.84 2.80
CA ASN A 130 -11.62 9.34 4.13
C ASN A 130 -10.11 9.09 4.25
N TRP A 131 -9.65 8.94 5.50
CA TRP A 131 -8.23 8.69 5.78
C TRP A 131 -7.69 7.45 5.06
N TRP A 132 -8.53 6.41 4.99
CA TRP A 132 -8.25 5.20 4.27
C TRP A 132 -7.76 5.43 2.84
N ASN A 133 -8.56 6.17 2.09
CA ASN A 133 -8.36 6.33 0.66
C ASN A 133 -7.08 7.13 0.40
N VAL A 134 -6.81 8.17 1.19
CA VAL A 134 -5.58 8.97 1.03
C VAL A 134 -4.33 8.18 1.38
N MET A 135 -4.40 7.32 2.39
CA MET A 135 -3.30 6.44 2.76
C MET A 135 -2.99 5.42 1.68
N GLN A 136 -4.01 4.69 1.21
CA GLN A 136 -3.84 3.69 0.16
C GLN A 136 -3.24 4.32 -1.11
N TYR A 137 -3.73 5.50 -1.50
CA TYR A 137 -3.16 6.22 -2.63
C TYR A 137 -1.70 6.66 -2.40
N THR A 138 -1.38 7.15 -1.20
CA THR A 138 -0.01 7.56 -0.84
C THR A 138 0.94 6.37 -0.89
N HIS A 139 0.54 5.23 -0.30
CA HIS A 139 1.33 4.01 -0.34
C HIS A 139 1.49 3.52 -1.78
N LEU A 140 0.45 3.54 -2.63
CA LEU A 140 0.56 3.15 -4.05
C LEU A 140 1.70 3.89 -4.72
N MET A 141 1.71 5.22 -4.57
CA MET A 141 2.70 6.08 -5.21
C MET A 141 4.12 5.86 -4.67
N LYS A 142 4.27 5.59 -3.36
CA LYS A 142 5.55 5.29 -2.73
C LYS A 142 6.06 3.89 -3.09
N HIS A 143 5.19 2.89 -3.11
CA HIS A 143 5.56 1.53 -3.50
C HIS A 143 6.00 1.48 -4.98
N LEU A 144 5.28 2.18 -5.85
CA LEU A 144 5.72 2.38 -7.24
C LEU A 144 7.02 3.19 -7.35
N GLU A 145 7.27 4.15 -6.46
CA GLU A 145 8.57 4.85 -6.40
C GLU A 145 9.72 3.88 -6.22
N PHE A 146 9.58 2.94 -5.29
CA PHE A 146 10.64 1.97 -5.02
C PHE A 146 10.75 0.88 -6.09
N ILE A 147 9.63 0.26 -6.47
CA ILE A 147 9.63 -0.83 -7.47
C ILE A 147 10.07 -0.32 -8.84
N CYS A 148 9.76 0.92 -9.21
CA CYS A 148 10.21 1.49 -10.48
C CYS A 148 11.62 2.13 -10.40
N SER A 149 12.32 1.97 -9.29
CA SER A 149 13.70 2.44 -9.11
C SER A 149 14.58 1.35 -8.50
N THR A 150 14.97 1.50 -7.24
CA THR A 150 15.90 0.60 -6.53
C THR A 150 15.42 -0.85 -6.47
N GLY A 151 14.10 -1.07 -6.40
CA GLY A 151 13.50 -2.40 -6.34
C GLY A 151 13.29 -3.08 -7.69
N PHE A 152 13.51 -2.38 -8.82
CA PHE A 152 13.08 -2.83 -10.14
C PHE A 152 13.69 -4.17 -10.54
N ASP A 153 15.01 -4.29 -10.44
CA ASP A 153 15.72 -5.50 -10.84
C ASP A 153 15.33 -6.71 -9.99
N VAL A 154 15.08 -6.50 -8.69
CA VAL A 154 14.64 -7.57 -7.81
C VAL A 154 13.20 -7.99 -8.15
N TYR A 155 12.31 -7.02 -8.36
CA TYR A 155 10.91 -7.30 -8.68
C TYR A 155 10.75 -8.01 -10.02
N GLN A 156 11.34 -7.48 -11.11
CA GLN A 156 11.18 -8.03 -12.45
C GLN A 156 11.70 -9.47 -12.56
N ASN A 157 12.81 -9.79 -11.89
CA ASN A 157 13.43 -11.12 -11.96
C ASN A 157 12.70 -12.17 -11.11
N ASN A 158 11.79 -11.74 -10.24
CA ASN A 158 11.12 -12.62 -9.28
C ASN A 158 9.58 -12.48 -9.31
N ILE A 159 9.03 -11.85 -10.34
CA ILE A 159 7.60 -11.47 -10.42
C ILE A 159 6.66 -12.67 -10.22
N ASP A 160 7.00 -13.84 -10.77
CA ASP A 160 6.18 -15.05 -10.60
C ASP A 160 6.19 -15.56 -9.15
N CYS A 161 7.34 -15.51 -8.47
CA CYS A 161 7.45 -15.93 -7.08
C CYS A 161 6.73 -14.96 -6.14
N ILE A 162 6.96 -13.65 -6.37
CA ILE A 162 6.29 -12.57 -5.66
C ILE A 162 4.78 -12.77 -5.76
N ARG A 163 4.24 -12.83 -6.99
CA ARG A 163 2.80 -13.05 -7.23
C ARG A 163 2.27 -14.32 -6.55
N LYS A 164 3.04 -15.42 -6.54
CA LYS A 164 2.64 -16.66 -5.86
C LYS A 164 2.56 -16.50 -4.34
N GLY A 165 3.59 -15.94 -3.71
CA GLY A 165 3.63 -15.70 -2.26
C GLY A 165 2.52 -14.74 -1.81
N GLU A 166 2.19 -13.81 -2.68
CA GLU A 166 1.18 -12.80 -2.48
C GLU A 166 -0.27 -13.30 -2.63
N THR A 167 -0.54 -14.22 -3.57
CA THR A 167 -1.92 -14.65 -3.91
C THR A 167 -2.27 -16.07 -3.47
N THR A 168 -1.31 -17.00 -3.55
CA THR A 168 -1.57 -18.45 -3.48
C THR A 168 -1.11 -19.04 -2.14
N ASP A 169 0.04 -18.59 -1.63
CA ASP A 169 0.61 -19.03 -0.34
C ASP A 169 0.43 -17.99 0.78
N GLY A 170 -0.34 -16.94 0.51
CA GLY A 170 -0.51 -15.74 1.36
C GLY A 170 -1.14 -15.96 2.73
N ASN A 171 -1.26 -17.19 3.22
CA ASN A 171 -1.66 -17.47 4.60
C ASN A 171 -0.66 -16.89 5.61
N GLN A 172 0.65 -16.97 5.33
CA GLN A 172 1.68 -16.37 6.19
C GLN A 172 1.78 -14.86 6.00
N TYR A 173 1.74 -14.37 4.75
CA TYR A 173 1.60 -12.94 4.45
C TYR A 173 0.43 -12.32 5.25
N ARG A 174 -0.76 -12.93 5.18
CA ARG A 174 -1.96 -12.53 5.92
C ARG A 174 -1.82 -12.66 7.44
N ALA A 175 -1.07 -13.65 7.91
CA ALA A 175 -0.77 -13.79 9.33
C ALA A 175 0.09 -12.63 9.88
N CYS A 176 1.01 -12.07 9.07
CA CYS A 176 1.75 -10.87 9.44
C CYS A 176 0.80 -9.69 9.71
N PHE A 177 -0.19 -9.46 8.84
CA PHE A 177 -1.22 -8.44 9.05
C PHE A 177 -2.08 -8.70 10.28
N TYR A 178 -2.53 -9.94 10.48
CA TYR A 178 -3.34 -10.25 11.66
C TYR A 178 -2.59 -9.99 12.97
N LYS A 179 -1.29 -10.30 13.02
CA LYS A 179 -0.45 -10.02 14.19
C LYS A 179 -0.23 -8.52 14.39
N PHE A 180 0.04 -7.78 13.31
CA PHE A 180 0.10 -6.32 13.34
C PHE A 180 -1.17 -5.75 13.95
N ASN A 181 -2.32 -6.10 13.37
CA ASN A 181 -3.61 -5.59 13.77
C ASN A 181 -3.96 -5.94 15.22
N ALA A 182 -3.74 -7.20 15.63
CA ALA A 182 -3.97 -7.62 17.00
C ALA A 182 -3.13 -6.81 18.00
N THR A 183 -1.88 -6.46 17.63
CA THR A 183 -0.99 -5.65 18.48
C THR A 183 -1.49 -4.21 18.60
N VAL A 184 -1.87 -3.59 17.47
CA VAL A 184 -2.36 -2.19 17.46
C VAL A 184 -3.73 -2.07 18.16
N ASN A 185 -4.60 -3.07 18.03
CA ASN A 185 -5.88 -3.10 18.74
C ASN A 185 -5.73 -3.33 20.24
N ALA A 186 -4.79 -4.18 20.66
CA ALA A 186 -4.53 -4.40 22.07
C ALA A 186 -3.88 -3.17 22.74
N ASN A 187 -2.94 -2.51 22.05
CA ASN A 187 -2.32 -1.29 22.52
C ASN A 187 -1.94 -0.38 21.34
N PRO A 188 -2.76 0.64 21.06
CA PRO A 188 -2.51 1.59 19.98
C PRO A 188 -1.11 2.22 20.04
N ASN A 189 -0.59 2.55 21.23
CA ASN A 189 0.72 3.20 21.38
C ASN A 189 1.91 2.35 20.89
N ARG A 190 1.67 1.07 20.56
CA ARG A 190 2.65 0.17 19.96
C ARG A 190 2.61 0.15 18.44
N PHE A 191 1.95 1.13 17.80
CA PHE A 191 1.82 1.20 16.35
C PHE A 191 3.16 1.02 15.63
N CYS A 192 4.21 1.75 16.02
CA CYS A 192 5.52 1.62 15.38
C CYS A 192 6.25 0.31 15.71
N ASP A 193 6.14 -0.20 16.95
CA ASP A 193 6.66 -1.54 17.29
C ASP A 193 5.98 -2.64 16.47
N ALA A 194 4.66 -2.52 16.28
CA ALA A 194 3.86 -3.45 15.51
C ALA A 194 4.24 -3.36 14.03
N THR A 195 4.50 -2.16 13.52
CA THR A 195 4.97 -1.91 12.15
C THR A 195 6.34 -2.55 11.92
N GLU A 196 7.31 -2.36 12.82
CA GLU A 196 8.63 -3.02 12.75
C GLU A 196 8.49 -4.55 12.74
N SER A 197 7.63 -5.09 13.61
CA SER A 197 7.36 -6.53 13.66
C SER A 197 6.67 -7.04 12.39
N PHE A 198 5.86 -6.20 11.74
CA PHE A 198 5.12 -6.51 10.53
C PHE A 198 6.05 -6.56 9.32
N ILE A 199 6.85 -5.52 9.09
CA ILE A 199 7.77 -5.47 7.95
C ILE A 199 8.82 -6.58 8.03
N GLY A 200 9.31 -6.92 9.22
CA GLY A 200 10.20 -8.06 9.43
C GLY A 200 9.53 -9.40 9.12
N CYS A 201 8.27 -9.58 9.52
CA CYS A 201 7.49 -10.79 9.19
C CYS A 201 7.31 -10.98 7.68
N ILE A 202 7.04 -9.89 6.95
CA ILE A 202 6.94 -9.88 5.49
C ILE A 202 8.30 -10.22 4.85
N GLY A 203 9.37 -9.58 5.33
CA GLY A 203 10.73 -9.85 4.84
C GLY A 203 11.16 -11.29 5.05
N ASP A 204 10.90 -11.86 6.23
CA ASP A 204 11.20 -13.26 6.55
C ASP A 204 10.43 -14.24 5.66
N PHE A 205 9.13 -13.97 5.43
CA PHE A 205 8.28 -14.79 4.57
C PHE A 205 8.82 -14.84 3.14
N PHE A 206 9.06 -13.68 2.51
CA PHE A 206 9.55 -13.65 1.14
C PHE A 206 11.01 -14.08 1.00
N THR A 207 11.81 -14.00 2.07
CA THR A 207 13.14 -14.62 2.12
C THR A 207 13.05 -16.14 1.99
N GLN A 208 12.08 -16.76 2.68
CA GLN A 208 11.88 -18.21 2.68
C GLN A 208 11.20 -18.71 1.41
N GLU A 209 10.15 -18.02 0.95
CA GLU A 209 9.36 -18.44 -0.22
C GLU A 209 10.05 -18.13 -1.55
N CYS A 210 10.80 -17.03 -1.61
CA CYS A 210 11.50 -16.60 -2.82
C CYS A 210 13.02 -16.66 -2.61
N ASN A 211 13.61 -15.59 -2.09
CA ASN A 211 15.04 -15.49 -1.80
C ASN A 211 15.33 -14.23 -0.97
N PRO A 212 16.54 -14.09 -0.39
CA PRO A 212 16.88 -12.95 0.46
C PRO A 212 16.72 -11.57 -0.20
N TYR A 213 16.92 -11.45 -1.51
CA TYR A 213 16.75 -10.18 -2.20
C TYR A 213 15.28 -9.77 -2.26
N VAL A 214 14.39 -10.73 -2.55
CA VAL A 214 12.93 -10.48 -2.54
C VAL A 214 12.44 -10.18 -1.13
N GLY A 215 12.96 -10.88 -0.12
CA GLY A 215 12.67 -10.58 1.29
C GLY A 215 13.03 -9.16 1.69
N TRP A 216 14.26 -8.72 1.39
CA TRP A 216 14.68 -7.33 1.61
C TRP A 216 13.80 -6.34 0.86
N MET A 217 13.52 -6.59 -0.43
CA MET A 217 12.73 -5.71 -1.28
C MET A 217 11.30 -5.54 -0.74
N GLN A 218 10.65 -6.64 -0.32
CA GLN A 218 9.30 -6.60 0.25
C GLN A 218 9.26 -5.94 1.63
N CYS A 219 10.30 -6.12 2.45
CA CYS A 219 10.44 -5.37 3.69
C CYS A 219 10.57 -3.87 3.44
N GLU A 220 11.46 -3.46 2.51
CA GLU A 220 11.67 -2.06 2.15
C GLU A 220 10.40 -1.42 1.58
N LEU A 221 9.65 -2.17 0.77
CA LEU A 221 8.38 -1.74 0.20
C LEU A 221 7.41 -1.28 1.29
N GLU A 222 7.20 -2.10 2.32
CA GLU A 222 6.34 -1.72 3.44
C GLU A 222 6.97 -0.64 4.32
N ARG A 223 8.28 -0.70 4.56
CA ARG A 223 9.02 0.30 5.36
C ARG A 223 8.82 1.71 4.82
N ILE A 224 8.87 1.90 3.50
CA ILE A 224 8.68 3.22 2.89
C ILE A 224 7.24 3.72 2.96
N GLY A 225 6.24 2.82 2.98
CA GLY A 225 4.83 3.18 3.19
C GLY A 225 4.61 3.83 4.55
N PHE A 226 5.28 3.31 5.58
CA PHE A 226 5.19 3.78 6.96
C PHE A 226 6.27 4.77 7.40
N ALA A 227 7.23 5.12 6.53
CA ALA A 227 8.39 5.92 6.92
C ALA A 227 8.04 7.32 7.48
N TYR A 228 6.91 7.88 7.09
CA TYR A 228 6.43 9.17 7.60
C TYR A 228 5.70 9.06 8.96
N ASP A 229 5.26 7.86 9.32
CA ASP A 229 4.50 7.60 10.55
C ASP A 229 5.41 7.04 11.66
N CYS A 230 6.39 6.24 11.26
CA CYS A 230 7.31 5.55 12.16
C CYS A 230 8.76 5.78 11.76
N TYR A 231 9.45 6.59 12.57
CA TYR A 231 10.87 6.87 12.38
C TYR A 231 11.73 5.69 12.83
N GLY A 232 12.76 5.38 12.03
CA GLY A 232 13.78 4.41 12.41
C GLY A 232 13.42 2.94 12.17
N LEU A 233 12.37 2.66 11.38
CA LEU A 233 12.03 1.31 10.91
C LEU A 233 13.20 0.68 10.13
N LYS A 234 13.37 -0.64 10.21
CA LYS A 234 14.50 -1.34 9.58
C LYS A 234 14.12 -2.62 8.82
N CYS A 235 14.91 -2.82 7.77
CA CYS A 235 15.15 -4.02 7.00
C CYS A 235 16.68 -4.17 6.91
#